data_AF-A0A4R8M7J8-F1
#
_entry.id   AF-A0A4R8M7J8-F1
#
_cell.length_a   1.000
_cell.length_b   1.000
_cell.length_c   1.000
_cell.angle_alpha   90.00
_cell.angle_beta   90.00
_cell.angle_gamma   90.00
#
_symmetry.space_group_name_H-M   'P 1'
#
loop_
_entity.id
_entity.type
_entity.pdbx_description
1 polymer ?
#
loop_
_entity_poly.entity_id
_entity_poly.type
_entity_poly.pdbx_seq_one_letter_code
_entity_poly.pdbx_strand_id
1 'polypeptide(L)'
;MKKIGICTMLFVFLLGTACGSKVEKTVVVEANIDPENITDEARMEWWQEARFGMFIHWGIYSVPAGFYNGEAQTNSAEWIMNKGKIPVAEYEKFADEFNPTKFNADEFVALAKQAGMKYMIITAKHHDGFSMFDSKATDYNIVDATPFKRDILKELSIACQEQGLKFGFYYSQAQDWHHPGGLGNSWDKSFERVSSDEYVYEKALPEVKQLLTEYGPISNFWWDTPREMTKSVVDSLHHITTALQPWIITNDRLGDDYPGDHKTFERNGPRHQPEAKYWELCQPVSGSWGYRSDDDNFKSIPTLIHNLIDQSSKGGNYLLNVSPTREGILRTEAVERMKAIGVWMDTNSEAIYGTQASPTSTEPDWGRITMKTIDDKALLYLHVYNWEDGAALPIRLKNNVESCYLLTDESRTFKTETLDHGIQVKLTGKAPDSVASVIVLKLKEMPNALPVKALRQEESGLAVLTAYRAQYENLQGPGALYKEEWDCVSHWDSETARVYWSFEIDNPSTFNVELGYSGSESTEITVALAGTSKNVNVAATGSNPKRFKKADLGQFTVDKPGKYEFSLMPVAGKWNAINLKDIKLQPVKK
;
A
#
# COMPACT_ATOMS: atom_id res chain seq x y z
N MET A 1 25.09 -44.73 -28.29
CA MET A 1 26.15 -44.79 -27.26
C MET A 1 25.62 -44.09 -26.02
N LYS A 2 25.06 -44.84 -25.04
CA LYS A 2 25.53 -44.93 -23.64
C LYS A 2 26.35 -43.68 -23.21
N LYS A 3 25.96 -42.97 -22.15
CA LYS A 3 26.01 -43.48 -20.76
C LYS A 3 24.98 -42.83 -19.83
N ILE A 4 24.39 -43.70 -19.02
CA ILE A 4 23.74 -43.45 -17.73
C ILE A 4 24.81 -43.05 -16.71
N GLY A 5 24.46 -42.15 -15.79
CA GLY A 5 25.23 -41.87 -14.57
C GLY A 5 24.29 -41.45 -13.43
N ILE A 6 23.76 -42.44 -12.70
CA ILE A 6 23.24 -42.30 -11.33
C ILE A 6 24.44 -42.36 -10.38
N CYS A 7 24.53 -41.47 -9.38
CA CYS A 7 25.13 -41.77 -8.06
C CYS A 7 24.84 -40.62 -7.08
N THR A 8 23.91 -40.78 -6.13
CA THR A 8 24.06 -41.28 -4.74
C THR A 8 24.52 -40.21 -3.76
N MET A 9 23.64 -39.97 -2.76
CA MET A 9 23.88 -39.27 -1.50
C MET A 9 25.16 -39.75 -0.78
N LEU A 10 25.74 -38.93 0.11
CA LEU A 10 25.52 -38.98 1.57
C LEU A 10 26.66 -38.22 2.32
N PHE A 11 26.24 -37.46 3.33
CA PHE A 11 26.87 -37.09 4.62
C PHE A 11 28.39 -37.27 4.84
N VAL A 12 29.00 -36.34 5.59
CA VAL A 12 29.80 -36.67 6.79
C VAL A 12 30.07 -35.47 7.72
N PHE A 13 29.76 -35.72 8.99
CA PHE A 13 30.32 -35.29 10.29
C PHE A 13 31.36 -34.15 10.36
N LEU A 14 31.05 -33.17 11.23
CA LEU A 14 32.00 -32.26 11.86
C LEU A 14 32.53 -32.85 13.17
N LEU A 15 33.83 -33.16 13.21
CA LEU A 15 34.62 -33.40 14.42
C LEU A 15 35.96 -32.67 14.26
N GLY A 16 36.30 -31.83 15.23
CA GLY A 16 37.69 -31.46 15.51
C GLY A 16 38.14 -30.07 15.08
N THR A 17 38.15 -29.18 16.08
CA THR A 17 39.00 -28.00 16.30
C THR A 17 40.32 -27.92 15.51
N ALA A 18 40.57 -26.81 14.82
CA ALA A 18 41.86 -26.11 14.80
C ALA A 18 41.71 -24.71 14.18
N CYS A 19 42.31 -23.73 14.86
CA CYS A 19 42.32 -22.31 14.53
C CYS A 19 43.08 -22.04 13.21
N GLY A 20 42.49 -21.24 12.31
CA GLY A 20 43.15 -20.78 11.10
C GLY A 20 42.21 -19.93 10.24
N SER A 21 42.45 -18.62 10.21
CA SER A 21 41.71 -17.65 9.40
C SER A 21 41.82 -17.97 7.90
N LYS A 22 40.70 -18.32 7.28
CA LYS A 22 40.51 -18.28 5.83
C LYS A 22 39.20 -17.60 5.53
N VAL A 23 39.28 -16.51 4.77
CA VAL A 23 38.15 -15.84 4.13
C VAL A 23 37.49 -16.85 3.20
N GLU A 24 36.31 -17.35 3.56
CA GLU A 24 35.46 -18.10 2.63
C GLU A 24 34.93 -17.11 1.60
N LYS A 25 35.32 -17.29 0.34
CA LYS A 25 34.66 -16.66 -0.79
C LYS A 25 33.26 -17.25 -0.88
N THR A 26 32.25 -16.43 -0.60
CA THR A 26 30.86 -16.72 -0.95
C THR A 26 30.79 -16.93 -2.45
N VAL A 27 30.56 -18.17 -2.88
CA VAL A 27 30.22 -18.47 -4.28
C VAL A 27 28.74 -18.12 -4.42
N VAL A 28 28.46 -17.00 -5.09
CA VAL A 28 27.12 -16.70 -5.58
C VAL A 28 26.77 -17.79 -6.58
N VAL A 29 25.77 -18.59 -6.26
CA VAL A 29 25.16 -19.50 -7.24
C VAL A 29 24.34 -18.62 -8.17
N GLU A 30 24.92 -18.21 -9.29
CA GLU A 30 24.14 -17.70 -10.41
C GLU A 30 23.26 -18.84 -10.90
N ALA A 31 21.97 -18.76 -10.58
CA ALA A 31 20.99 -19.59 -11.23
C ALA A 31 20.99 -19.21 -12.72
N ASN A 32 21.45 -20.13 -13.58
CA ASN A 32 21.20 -20.06 -15.01
C ASN A 32 19.69 -20.18 -15.24
N ILE A 33 18.99 -19.05 -15.18
CA ILE A 33 17.58 -18.95 -15.53
C ILE A 33 17.52 -18.35 -16.92
N ASP A 34 16.98 -19.13 -17.86
CA ASP A 34 16.66 -18.67 -19.19
C ASP A 34 15.66 -17.50 -19.09
N PRO A 35 16.02 -16.28 -19.52
CA PRO A 35 15.15 -15.11 -19.42
C PRO A 35 13.83 -15.29 -20.20
N GLU A 36 13.73 -16.26 -21.11
CA GLU A 36 12.49 -16.58 -21.83
C GLU A 36 11.44 -17.31 -20.97
N ASN A 37 11.74 -17.70 -19.72
CA ASN A 37 10.85 -18.51 -18.86
C ASN A 37 10.62 -17.96 -17.43
N ILE A 38 10.75 -16.65 -17.21
CA ILE A 38 10.43 -16.04 -15.90
C ILE A 38 8.92 -15.82 -15.81
N THR A 39 8.24 -16.56 -14.93
CA THR A 39 6.81 -16.32 -14.66
C THR A 39 6.61 -15.15 -13.69
N ASP A 40 5.43 -14.54 -13.73
CA ASP A 40 5.04 -13.50 -12.78
C ASP A 40 5.11 -14.00 -11.33
N GLU A 41 4.73 -15.27 -11.08
CA GLU A 41 4.86 -15.90 -9.78
C GLU A 41 6.31 -15.97 -9.30
N ALA A 42 7.25 -16.37 -10.16
CA ALA A 42 8.66 -16.48 -9.80
C ALA A 42 9.27 -15.11 -9.49
N ARG A 43 8.88 -14.08 -10.24
CA ARG A 43 9.33 -12.70 -10.01
C ARG A 43 8.80 -12.14 -8.69
N MET A 44 7.55 -12.45 -8.36
CA MET A 44 6.85 -11.92 -7.18
C MET A 44 7.08 -12.73 -5.90
N GLU A 45 7.76 -13.87 -5.95
CA GLU A 45 7.98 -14.77 -4.79
C GLU A 45 8.70 -14.05 -3.64
N TRP A 46 9.88 -13.48 -3.90
CA TRP A 46 10.65 -12.79 -2.87
C TRP A 46 9.89 -11.58 -2.31
N TRP A 47 9.10 -10.92 -3.16
CA TRP A 47 8.38 -9.70 -2.82
C TRP A 47 7.20 -9.98 -1.89
N GLN A 48 6.48 -11.07 -2.13
CA GLN A 48 5.44 -11.55 -1.21
C GLN A 48 6.02 -12.03 0.12
N GLU A 49 7.20 -12.65 0.11
CA GLU A 49 7.89 -13.03 1.34
C GLU A 49 8.30 -11.78 2.16
N ALA A 50 8.75 -10.73 1.47
CA ALA A 50 9.32 -9.54 2.08
C ALA A 50 8.35 -8.77 2.99
N ARG A 51 7.10 -8.55 2.53
CA ARG A 51 6.01 -7.79 3.20
C ARG A 51 6.29 -6.34 3.61
N PHE A 52 7.53 -5.95 3.86
CA PHE A 52 7.88 -4.67 4.46
C PHE A 52 9.13 -4.05 3.81
N GLY A 53 9.01 -2.81 3.37
CA GLY A 53 10.07 -2.07 2.69
C GLY A 53 10.21 -0.62 3.16
N MET A 54 11.37 -0.02 2.86
CA MET A 54 11.65 1.40 3.08
C MET A 54 11.39 2.18 1.79
N PHE A 55 10.62 3.26 1.88
CA PHE A 55 10.62 4.31 0.86
C PHE A 55 11.49 5.48 1.34
N ILE A 56 12.17 6.16 0.43
CA ILE A 56 12.90 7.39 0.71
C ILE A 56 12.50 8.45 -0.33
N HIS A 57 11.87 9.53 0.13
CA HIS A 57 11.68 10.74 -0.66
C HIS A 57 12.74 11.76 -0.27
N TRP A 58 13.71 11.92 -1.16
CA TRP A 58 14.79 12.87 -0.97
C TRP A 58 15.16 13.60 -2.26
N GLY A 59 15.48 14.88 -2.13
CA GLY A 59 15.76 15.79 -3.23
C GLY A 59 16.00 17.20 -2.70
N ILE A 60 16.28 18.13 -3.62
CA ILE A 60 16.58 19.53 -3.27
C ILE A 60 15.40 20.25 -2.62
N TYR A 61 14.16 19.75 -2.76
CA TYR A 61 13.00 20.21 -1.98
C TYR A 61 13.20 20.12 -0.45
N SER A 62 14.15 19.33 0.03
CA SER A 62 14.54 19.28 1.45
C SER A 62 15.27 20.55 1.93
N VAL A 63 15.79 21.38 1.02
CA VAL A 63 16.42 22.67 1.34
C VAL A 63 15.39 23.70 1.80
N PRO A 64 14.36 24.04 1.02
CA PRO A 64 13.31 24.95 1.49
C PRO A 64 12.39 24.30 2.53
N ALA A 65 12.40 22.97 2.66
CA ALA A 65 11.76 22.22 3.75
C ALA A 65 10.27 22.56 3.99
N GLY A 66 9.54 22.86 2.91
CA GLY A 66 8.12 23.24 2.97
C GLY A 66 7.84 24.74 3.05
N PHE A 67 8.86 25.60 3.04
CA PHE A 67 8.71 27.04 3.13
C PHE A 67 9.29 27.75 1.91
N TYR A 68 8.54 28.70 1.36
CA TYR A 68 9.00 29.54 0.26
C TYR A 68 8.65 30.99 0.57
N ASN A 69 9.65 31.89 0.47
CA ASN A 69 9.53 33.30 0.87
C ASN A 69 8.99 33.51 2.30
N GLY A 70 9.36 32.63 3.22
CA GLY A 70 8.93 32.67 4.62
C GLY A 70 7.51 32.14 4.87
N GLU A 71 6.80 31.69 3.83
CA GLU A 71 5.45 31.14 3.94
C GLU A 71 5.45 29.62 3.82
N ALA A 72 4.76 28.97 4.76
CA ALA A 72 4.50 27.54 4.70
C ALA A 72 3.66 27.21 3.47
N GLN A 73 4.15 26.29 2.64
CA GLN A 73 3.46 25.86 1.44
C GLN A 73 2.47 24.73 1.76
N THR A 74 1.39 24.69 0.99
CA THR A 74 0.41 23.61 1.08
C THR A 74 0.99 22.31 0.51
N ASN A 75 0.45 21.17 0.93
CA ASN A 75 0.89 19.82 0.53
C ASN A 75 2.23 19.39 1.15
N SER A 76 2.71 18.20 0.75
CA SER A 76 4.01 17.66 1.15
C SER A 76 5.15 18.44 0.49
N ALA A 77 6.32 18.44 1.13
CA ALA A 77 7.43 19.34 0.79
C ALA A 77 7.98 19.14 -0.64
N GLU A 78 7.90 17.93 -1.19
CA GLU A 78 8.32 17.62 -2.56
C GLU A 78 7.45 18.29 -3.64
N TRP A 79 6.28 18.82 -3.27
CA TRP A 79 5.42 19.63 -4.16
C TRP A 79 5.69 21.13 -4.06
N ILE A 80 6.67 21.57 -3.29
CA ILE A 80 6.88 22.99 -2.98
C ILE A 80 7.11 23.85 -4.22
N MET A 81 7.81 23.35 -5.24
CA MET A 81 8.01 24.07 -6.50
C MET A 81 6.67 24.40 -7.17
N ASN A 82 5.76 23.42 -7.23
CA ASN A 82 4.43 23.59 -7.80
C ASN A 82 3.52 24.46 -6.93
N LYS A 83 3.53 24.26 -5.61
CA LYS A 83 2.60 24.92 -4.69
C LYS A 83 3.01 26.36 -4.40
N GLY A 84 4.30 26.61 -4.25
CA GLY A 84 4.88 27.95 -4.18
C GLY A 84 4.97 28.65 -5.54
N LYS A 85 4.65 27.95 -6.65
CA LYS A 85 4.76 28.47 -8.03
C LYS A 85 6.16 29.04 -8.28
N ILE A 86 7.17 28.35 -7.77
CA ILE A 86 8.58 28.78 -7.79
C ILE A 86 9.08 28.68 -9.23
N PRO A 87 9.56 29.77 -9.85
CA PRO A 87 10.17 29.72 -11.17
C PRO A 87 11.39 28.77 -11.18
N VAL A 88 11.65 28.10 -12.30
CA VAL A 88 12.75 27.15 -12.48
C VAL A 88 14.08 27.77 -12.07
N ALA A 89 14.41 28.94 -12.61
CA ALA A 89 15.67 29.65 -12.31
C ALA A 89 15.84 30.05 -10.83
N GLU A 90 14.74 30.12 -10.07
CA GLU A 90 14.81 30.34 -8.62
C GLU A 90 14.94 29.02 -7.87
N TYR A 91 14.23 27.99 -8.31
CA TYR A 91 14.29 26.67 -7.71
C TYR A 91 15.66 26.00 -7.85
N GLU A 92 16.33 26.19 -8.99
CA GLU A 92 17.67 25.66 -9.25
C GLU A 92 18.70 26.08 -8.19
N LYS A 93 18.53 27.26 -7.59
CA LYS A 93 19.44 27.78 -6.55
C LYS A 93 19.43 26.94 -5.28
N PHE A 94 18.39 26.14 -5.04
CA PHE A 94 18.39 25.21 -3.91
C PHE A 94 19.45 24.10 -4.07
N ALA A 95 19.91 23.81 -5.29
CA ALA A 95 21.02 22.88 -5.51
C ALA A 95 22.33 23.38 -4.89
N ASP A 96 22.57 24.71 -4.87
CA ASP A 96 23.77 25.32 -4.27
C ASP A 96 23.86 25.07 -2.75
N GLU A 97 22.70 24.93 -2.09
CA GLU A 97 22.57 24.70 -0.65
C GLU A 97 22.41 23.23 -0.28
N PHE A 98 22.22 22.34 -1.25
CA PHE A 98 22.05 20.92 -1.01
C PHE A 98 23.40 20.22 -0.84
N ASN A 99 23.83 20.07 0.42
CA ASN A 99 25.14 19.49 0.75
C ASN A 99 25.06 18.44 1.86
N PRO A 100 24.65 17.19 1.57
CA PRO A 100 24.42 16.16 2.57
C PRO A 100 25.69 15.53 3.14
N THR A 101 26.55 16.34 3.73
CA THR A 101 27.83 15.94 4.34
C THR A 101 27.72 14.89 5.45
N LYS A 102 26.53 14.69 6.03
CA LYS A 102 26.27 13.67 7.05
C LYS A 102 25.63 12.39 6.50
N PHE A 103 25.39 12.31 5.19
CA PHE A 103 24.83 11.12 4.56
C PHE A 103 25.82 9.94 4.62
N ASN A 104 25.29 8.81 5.06
CA ASN A 104 25.96 7.52 5.09
C ASN A 104 25.00 6.42 4.60
N ALA A 105 25.29 5.84 3.44
CA ALA A 105 24.47 4.77 2.86
C ALA A 105 24.34 3.56 3.78
N ASP A 106 25.42 3.16 4.45
CA ASP A 106 25.42 2.00 5.34
C ASP A 106 24.49 2.17 6.53
N GLU A 107 24.42 3.38 7.09
CA GLU A 107 23.54 3.69 8.22
C GLU A 107 22.07 3.65 7.82
N PHE A 108 21.72 4.12 6.61
CA PHE A 108 20.36 4.05 6.09
C PHE A 108 19.92 2.59 5.88
N VAL A 109 20.76 1.79 5.23
CA VAL A 109 20.47 0.37 4.98
C VAL A 109 20.45 -0.43 6.28
N ALA A 110 21.35 -0.13 7.22
CA ALA A 110 21.37 -0.76 8.53
C ALA A 110 20.10 -0.42 9.33
N LEU A 111 19.61 0.82 9.27
CA LEU A 111 18.35 1.20 9.91
C LEU A 111 17.15 0.47 9.29
N ALA A 112 17.09 0.37 7.96
CA ALA A 112 16.04 -0.40 7.27
C ALA A 112 16.06 -1.87 7.70
N LYS A 113 17.25 -2.48 7.73
CA LYS A 113 17.44 -3.86 8.19
C LYS A 113 17.05 -4.03 9.65
N GLN A 114 17.46 -3.12 10.52
CA GLN A 114 17.10 -3.11 11.94
C GLN A 114 15.58 -3.00 12.14
N ALA A 115 14.88 -2.24 11.30
CA ALA A 115 13.43 -2.13 11.34
C ALA A 115 12.70 -3.40 10.83
N GLY A 116 13.42 -4.37 10.25
CA GLY A 116 12.84 -5.55 9.63
C GLY A 116 12.40 -5.34 8.17
N MET A 117 12.91 -4.33 7.47
CA MET A 117 12.61 -4.15 6.04
C MET A 117 13.50 -5.05 5.18
N LYS A 118 12.97 -5.51 4.04
CA LYS A 118 13.68 -6.40 3.10
C LYS A 118 14.06 -5.73 1.79
N TYR A 119 13.49 -4.56 1.51
CA TYR A 119 13.77 -3.80 0.31
C TYR A 119 13.73 -2.30 0.57
N MET A 120 14.40 -1.53 -0.28
CA MET A 120 14.49 -0.08 -0.24
C MET A 120 14.18 0.48 -1.63
N ILE A 121 13.32 1.50 -1.68
CA ILE A 121 13.00 2.27 -2.90
C ILE A 121 13.28 3.74 -2.60
N ILE A 122 14.04 4.40 -3.46
CA ILE A 122 14.39 5.83 -3.30
C ILE A 122 14.06 6.61 -4.57
N THR A 123 13.62 7.87 -4.40
CA THR A 123 13.40 8.81 -5.50
C THR A 123 14.68 9.06 -6.28
N ALA A 124 14.83 8.40 -7.43
CA ALA A 124 15.92 8.69 -8.36
C ALA A 124 15.73 10.04 -9.04
N LYS A 125 14.46 10.37 -9.34
CA LYS A 125 14.03 11.70 -9.77
C LYS A 125 12.58 11.92 -9.32
N HIS A 126 12.29 13.06 -8.69
CA HIS A 126 10.93 13.47 -8.38
C HIS A 126 10.40 14.47 -9.44
N HIS A 127 9.19 15.01 -9.23
CA HIS A 127 8.56 15.92 -10.20
C HIS A 127 9.32 17.24 -10.40
N ASP A 128 10.17 17.65 -9.47
CA ASP A 128 11.02 18.83 -9.63
C ASP A 128 12.10 18.67 -10.71
N GLY A 129 12.26 17.45 -11.24
CA GLY A 129 13.19 17.16 -12.32
C GLY A 129 14.64 16.98 -11.86
N PHE A 130 14.93 17.07 -10.55
CA PHE A 130 16.30 16.95 -10.05
C PHE A 130 16.70 15.48 -9.94
N SER A 131 17.80 15.11 -10.61
CA SER A 131 18.28 13.72 -10.62
C SER A 131 19.21 13.46 -9.43
N MET A 132 18.83 12.52 -8.56
CA MET A 132 19.53 12.17 -7.31
C MET A 132 20.75 11.26 -7.51
N PHE A 133 21.26 11.18 -8.74
CA PHE A 133 22.38 10.35 -9.18
C PHE A 133 23.21 11.09 -10.24
N ASP A 134 24.35 10.53 -10.65
CA ASP A 134 25.23 11.11 -11.69
C ASP A 134 24.62 10.96 -13.09
N SER A 135 23.58 11.74 -13.38
CA SER A 135 22.83 11.65 -14.64
C SER A 135 23.65 12.14 -15.82
N LYS A 136 23.76 11.31 -16.86
CA LYS A 136 24.42 11.69 -18.13
C LYS A 136 23.51 12.48 -19.07
N ALA A 137 22.23 12.60 -18.74
CA ALA A 137 21.24 13.27 -19.58
C ALA A 137 21.04 14.75 -19.21
N THR A 138 21.46 15.16 -18.00
CA THR A 138 21.33 16.54 -17.53
C THR A 138 22.37 16.86 -16.48
N ASP A 139 22.90 18.09 -16.51
CA ASP A 139 23.76 18.62 -15.44
C ASP A 139 22.95 19.02 -14.19
N TYR A 140 21.61 19.02 -14.27
CA TYR A 140 20.71 19.28 -13.14
C TYR A 140 20.54 18.03 -12.26
N ASN A 141 21.66 17.62 -11.67
CA ASN A 141 21.80 16.38 -10.91
C ASN A 141 22.65 16.60 -9.64
N ILE A 142 22.62 15.62 -8.72
CA ILE A 142 23.31 15.71 -7.43
C ILE A 142 24.82 15.89 -7.54
N VAL A 143 25.46 15.34 -8.57
CA VAL A 143 26.91 15.42 -8.75
C VAL A 143 27.29 16.76 -9.36
N ASP A 144 26.63 17.20 -10.43
CA ASP A 144 27.05 18.40 -11.16
C ASP A 144 26.53 19.70 -10.55
N ALA A 145 25.27 19.73 -10.12
CA ALA A 145 24.60 20.96 -9.67
C ALA A 145 24.82 21.30 -8.19
N THR A 146 25.40 20.41 -7.38
CA THR A 146 25.51 20.61 -5.92
C THR A 146 26.96 20.62 -5.44
N PRO A 147 27.28 21.18 -4.26
CA PRO A 147 28.60 21.05 -3.65
C PRO A 147 28.93 19.62 -3.17
N PHE A 148 27.98 18.68 -3.17
CA PHE A 148 28.16 17.35 -2.58
C PHE A 148 28.99 16.39 -3.43
N LYS A 149 28.82 16.44 -4.77
CA LYS A 149 29.63 15.74 -5.77
C LYS A 149 29.67 14.20 -5.66
N ARG A 150 28.79 13.57 -4.88
CA ARG A 150 28.72 12.11 -4.68
C ARG A 150 27.40 11.56 -5.23
N ASP A 151 27.47 10.36 -5.80
CA ASP A 151 26.30 9.62 -6.28
C ASP A 151 25.68 8.77 -5.17
N ILE A 152 24.61 9.29 -4.57
CA ILE A 152 23.91 8.65 -3.45
C ILE A 152 23.22 7.35 -3.85
N LEU A 153 22.66 7.27 -5.06
CA LEU A 153 21.97 6.08 -5.50
C LEU A 153 22.95 4.92 -5.71
N LYS A 154 24.16 5.22 -6.21
CA LYS A 154 25.22 4.23 -6.33
C LYS A 154 25.68 3.72 -4.97
N GLU A 155 25.90 4.62 -4.01
CA GLU A 155 26.28 4.25 -2.65
C GLU A 155 25.19 3.40 -1.95
N LEU A 156 23.91 3.76 -2.06
CA LEU A 156 22.80 2.98 -1.49
C LEU A 156 22.63 1.61 -2.15
N SER A 157 22.80 1.52 -3.48
CA SER A 157 22.72 0.23 -4.17
C SER A 157 23.80 -0.73 -3.67
N ILE A 158 25.04 -0.25 -3.52
CA ILE A 158 26.16 -1.05 -3.00
C ILE A 158 25.86 -1.49 -1.56
N ALA A 159 25.48 -0.55 -0.68
CA ALA A 159 25.16 -0.87 0.71
C ALA A 159 24.00 -1.87 0.84
N CYS A 160 22.96 -1.75 -0.01
CA CYS A 160 21.86 -2.71 -0.04
C CYS A 160 22.34 -4.11 -0.42
N GLN A 161 23.18 -4.23 -1.46
CA GLN A 161 23.75 -5.51 -1.87
C GLN A 161 24.62 -6.13 -0.76
N GLU A 162 25.47 -5.34 -0.11
CA GLU A 162 26.35 -5.80 0.97
C GLU A 162 25.57 -6.24 2.23
N GLN A 163 24.47 -5.55 2.55
CA GLN A 163 23.69 -5.84 3.76
C GLN A 163 22.49 -6.76 3.53
N GLY A 164 22.24 -7.17 2.28
CA GLY A 164 21.22 -8.15 1.90
C GLY A 164 19.80 -7.58 1.75
N LEU A 165 19.67 -6.29 1.38
CA LEU A 165 18.40 -5.68 1.03
C LEU A 165 18.25 -5.61 -0.50
N LYS A 166 17.03 -5.82 -0.99
CA LYS A 166 16.69 -5.57 -2.40
C LYS A 166 16.59 -4.06 -2.62
N PHE A 167 17.08 -3.57 -3.76
CA PHE A 167 17.15 -2.13 -4.04
C PHE A 167 16.36 -1.77 -5.29
N GLY A 168 15.63 -0.67 -5.23
CA GLY A 168 14.78 -0.18 -6.30
C GLY A 168 14.76 1.34 -6.39
N PHE A 169 14.20 1.82 -7.49
CA PHE A 169 14.08 3.25 -7.77
C PHE A 169 12.62 3.65 -7.87
N TYR A 170 12.30 4.82 -7.35
CA TYR A 170 11.16 5.60 -7.79
C TYR A 170 11.61 6.54 -8.90
N TYR A 171 10.78 6.71 -9.92
CA TYR A 171 11.06 7.64 -11.01
C TYR A 171 9.82 8.39 -11.47
N SER A 172 9.91 9.72 -11.46
CA SER A 172 8.87 10.60 -11.99
C SER A 172 8.89 10.62 -13.53
N GLN A 173 8.22 9.70 -14.23
CA GLN A 173 8.39 9.53 -15.68
C GLN A 173 7.74 10.62 -16.51
N ALA A 174 6.53 11.06 -16.18
CA ALA A 174 5.77 11.99 -17.00
C ALA A 174 5.94 13.45 -16.54
N GLN A 175 6.08 13.65 -15.23
CA GLN A 175 6.28 14.97 -14.65
C GLN A 175 7.76 15.28 -14.49
N ASP A 176 8.15 16.43 -15.03
CA ASP A 176 9.45 17.05 -14.85
C ASP A 176 9.21 18.57 -14.96
N TRP A 177 9.18 19.26 -13.82
CA TRP A 177 8.85 20.67 -13.77
C TRP A 177 10.00 21.57 -14.19
N HIS A 178 11.19 21.00 -14.36
CA HIS A 178 12.39 21.67 -14.85
C HIS A 178 12.49 21.60 -16.39
N HIS A 179 12.24 20.43 -16.98
CA HIS A 179 12.37 20.25 -18.42
C HIS A 179 11.25 20.95 -19.22
N PRO A 180 11.55 21.65 -20.34
CA PRO A 180 10.54 22.37 -21.12
C PRO A 180 9.41 21.50 -21.68
N GLY A 181 9.69 20.22 -21.94
CA GLY A 181 8.70 19.20 -22.38
C GLY A 181 8.02 18.44 -21.23
N GLY A 182 8.48 18.59 -19.99
CA GLY A 182 7.91 17.87 -18.86
C GLY A 182 6.52 18.37 -18.45
N LEU A 183 5.68 17.45 -18.00
CA LEU A 183 4.31 17.77 -17.59
C LEU A 183 4.26 18.37 -16.18
N GLY A 184 3.24 19.16 -15.90
CA GLY A 184 2.91 19.63 -14.56
C GLY A 184 3.40 21.04 -14.20
N ASN A 185 4.35 21.62 -14.94
CA ASN A 185 4.71 23.03 -14.80
C ASN A 185 3.91 23.91 -15.77
N SER A 186 2.93 24.63 -15.24
CA SER A 186 2.10 25.57 -15.98
C SER A 186 2.26 27.03 -15.51
N TRP A 187 3.06 27.27 -14.47
CA TRP A 187 3.22 28.58 -13.85
C TRP A 187 4.44 29.33 -14.38
N ASP A 188 5.52 28.62 -14.68
CA ASP A 188 6.70 29.23 -15.27
C ASP A 188 6.49 29.45 -16.78
N LYS A 189 6.74 30.68 -17.23
CA LYS A 189 6.58 31.12 -18.63
C LYS A 189 7.92 31.55 -19.24
N SER A 190 9.02 31.32 -18.54
CA SER A 190 10.35 31.77 -18.93
C SER A 190 10.99 30.94 -20.05
N PHE A 191 10.48 29.73 -20.32
CA PHE A 191 10.99 28.84 -21.36
C PHE A 191 9.91 28.45 -22.38
N GLU A 192 10.35 28.24 -23.62
CA GLU A 192 9.51 27.74 -24.71
C GLU A 192 9.20 26.26 -24.49
N ARG A 193 7.92 25.88 -24.58
CA ARG A 193 7.50 24.49 -24.32
C ARG A 193 7.79 23.63 -25.55
N VAL A 194 8.37 22.47 -25.30
CA VAL A 194 8.56 21.40 -26.31
C VAL A 194 7.61 20.24 -26.03
N SER A 195 7.63 19.21 -26.87
CA SER A 195 6.74 18.05 -26.69
C SER A 195 7.13 17.21 -25.47
N SER A 196 6.17 16.49 -24.89
CA SER A 196 6.45 15.49 -23.85
C SER A 196 7.37 14.39 -24.32
N ASP A 197 7.29 14.04 -25.60
CA ASP A 197 8.09 12.97 -26.19
C ASP A 197 9.56 13.39 -26.26
N GLU A 198 9.83 14.64 -26.62
CA GLU A 198 11.18 15.21 -26.62
C GLU A 198 11.81 15.12 -25.23
N TYR A 199 11.09 15.54 -24.19
CA TYR A 199 11.52 15.34 -22.79
C TYR A 199 11.85 13.87 -22.48
N VAL A 200 10.99 12.93 -22.86
CA VAL A 200 11.24 11.53 -22.55
C VAL A 200 12.46 11.01 -23.29
N TYR A 201 12.61 11.28 -24.58
CA TYR A 201 13.74 10.77 -25.35
C TYR A 201 15.07 11.45 -24.99
N GLU A 202 15.04 12.72 -24.59
CA GLU A 202 16.25 13.47 -24.21
C GLU A 202 16.69 13.19 -22.78
N LYS A 203 15.75 12.98 -21.86
CA LYS A 203 16.05 12.85 -20.43
C LYS A 203 15.55 11.54 -19.82
N ALA A 204 14.24 11.31 -19.80
CA ALA A 204 13.69 10.22 -18.97
C ALA A 204 14.14 8.83 -19.41
N LEU A 205 14.10 8.54 -20.71
CA LEU A 205 14.49 7.24 -21.26
C LEU A 205 16.00 6.98 -21.12
N PRO A 206 16.91 7.93 -21.44
CA PRO A 206 18.33 7.79 -21.12
C PRO A 206 18.63 7.57 -19.63
N GLU A 207 17.96 8.29 -18.73
CA GLU A 207 18.12 8.13 -17.29
C GLU A 207 17.65 6.76 -16.80
N VAL A 208 16.48 6.30 -17.23
CA VAL A 208 15.97 4.95 -16.92
C VAL A 208 16.95 3.89 -17.40
N LYS A 209 17.48 4.02 -18.63
CA LYS A 209 18.51 3.12 -19.16
C LYS A 209 19.76 3.10 -18.27
N GLN A 210 20.23 4.27 -17.84
CA GLN A 210 21.41 4.39 -16.98
C GLN A 210 21.18 3.71 -15.62
N LEU A 211 20.04 4.01 -14.98
CA LEU A 211 19.65 3.42 -13.69
C LEU A 211 19.60 1.89 -13.75
N LEU A 212 19.14 1.33 -14.85
CA LEU A 212 19.02 -0.12 -15.06
C LEU A 212 20.31 -0.81 -15.49
N THR A 213 21.36 -0.08 -15.86
CA THR A 213 22.63 -0.66 -16.36
C THR A 213 23.84 -0.39 -15.47
N GLU A 214 23.85 0.72 -14.73
CA GLU A 214 25.03 1.18 -14.01
C GLU A 214 24.95 1.00 -12.49
N TYR A 215 23.78 0.61 -11.95
CA TYR A 215 23.52 0.55 -10.51
C TYR A 215 23.37 -0.88 -9.98
N GLY A 216 23.71 -1.90 -10.77
CA GLY A 216 23.61 -3.31 -10.37
C GLY A 216 22.19 -3.86 -10.50
N PRO A 217 21.88 -5.00 -9.84
CA PRO A 217 20.54 -5.60 -9.91
C PRO A 217 19.49 -4.70 -9.26
N ILE A 218 18.47 -4.32 -10.03
CA ILE A 218 17.36 -3.48 -9.57
C ILE A 218 16.12 -4.34 -9.40
N SER A 219 15.59 -4.38 -8.18
CA SER A 219 14.45 -5.24 -7.83
C SER A 219 13.11 -4.60 -8.13
N ASN A 220 12.99 -3.27 -7.99
CA ASN A 220 11.75 -2.53 -8.23
C ASN A 220 12.02 -1.27 -9.06
N PHE A 221 11.15 -0.99 -10.01
CA PHE A 221 11.03 0.32 -10.66
C PHE A 221 9.62 0.87 -10.44
N TRP A 222 9.53 1.87 -9.57
CA TRP A 222 8.28 2.45 -9.08
C TRP A 222 7.99 3.75 -9.84
N TRP A 223 7.01 3.73 -10.73
CA TRP A 223 6.65 4.84 -11.61
C TRP A 223 5.73 5.86 -10.94
N ASP A 224 5.86 7.14 -11.31
CA ASP A 224 4.98 8.22 -10.88
C ASP A 224 5.04 9.50 -11.76
N THR A 225 4.07 10.38 -11.80
CA THR A 225 2.64 10.09 -11.71
C THR A 225 2.14 9.59 -13.06
N PRO A 226 1.15 8.69 -13.09
CA PRO A 226 0.50 8.26 -14.33
C PRO A 226 -0.24 9.44 -14.95
N ARG A 227 0.40 10.11 -15.91
CA ARG A 227 -0.22 11.13 -16.77
C ARG A 227 -0.20 10.63 -18.20
N GLU A 228 -1.14 11.13 -18.99
CA GLU A 228 -1.21 10.79 -20.40
C GLU A 228 0.12 11.14 -21.10
N MET A 229 0.75 10.11 -21.65
CA MET A 229 1.94 10.18 -22.51
C MET A 229 1.60 9.47 -23.82
N THR A 230 2.34 9.76 -24.88
CA THR A 230 2.11 9.05 -26.14
C THR A 230 2.44 7.57 -25.99
N LYS A 231 1.71 6.72 -26.73
CA LYS A 231 1.94 5.27 -26.70
C LYS A 231 3.39 4.89 -26.95
N SER A 232 4.04 5.52 -27.94
CA SER A 232 5.45 5.27 -28.28
C SER A 232 6.40 5.46 -27.09
N VAL A 233 6.15 6.50 -26.30
CA VAL A 233 6.94 6.82 -25.10
C VAL A 233 6.73 5.77 -24.00
N VAL A 234 5.47 5.43 -23.71
CA VAL A 234 5.14 4.45 -22.66
C VAL A 234 5.68 3.07 -23.03
N ASP A 235 5.50 2.66 -24.28
CA ASP A 235 6.03 1.40 -24.83
C ASP A 235 7.57 1.36 -24.71
N SER A 236 8.25 2.48 -24.99
CA SER A 236 9.71 2.56 -24.88
C SER A 236 10.21 2.39 -23.44
N LEU A 237 9.55 3.06 -22.48
CA LEU A 237 9.88 2.96 -21.05
C LEU A 237 9.59 1.56 -20.50
N HIS A 238 8.48 0.94 -20.91
CA HIS A 238 8.17 -0.44 -20.51
C HIS A 238 9.20 -1.43 -21.08
N HIS A 239 9.42 -1.42 -22.39
CA HIS A 239 10.29 -2.39 -23.06
C HIS A 239 11.74 -2.29 -22.59
N ILE A 240 12.28 -1.08 -22.39
CA ILE A 240 13.66 -0.95 -21.90
C ILE A 240 13.80 -1.50 -20.48
N THR A 241 12.77 -1.34 -19.66
CA THR A 241 12.76 -1.78 -18.26
C THR A 241 12.82 -3.29 -18.16
N THR A 242 11.91 -3.97 -18.88
CA THR A 242 11.83 -5.44 -18.86
C THR A 242 12.97 -6.10 -19.64
N ALA A 243 13.48 -5.47 -20.71
CA ALA A 243 14.59 -6.02 -21.48
C ALA A 243 15.93 -5.95 -20.73
N LEU A 244 16.19 -4.89 -19.98
CA LEU A 244 17.45 -4.71 -19.25
C LEU A 244 17.47 -5.44 -17.90
N GLN A 245 16.32 -5.55 -17.24
CA GLN A 245 16.18 -6.21 -15.95
C GLN A 245 14.96 -7.14 -15.97
N PRO A 246 15.07 -8.37 -16.50
CA PRO A 246 13.92 -9.29 -16.64
C PRO A 246 13.22 -9.68 -15.32
N TRP A 247 13.88 -9.49 -14.18
CA TRP A 247 13.36 -9.77 -12.84
C TRP A 247 12.73 -8.55 -12.16
N ILE A 248 12.66 -7.41 -12.83
CA ILE A 248 12.22 -6.15 -12.22
C ILE A 248 10.72 -6.13 -11.96
N ILE A 249 10.34 -5.73 -10.76
CA ILE A 249 8.95 -5.52 -10.37
C ILE A 249 8.58 -4.05 -10.64
N THR A 250 7.44 -3.83 -11.25
CA THR A 250 6.88 -2.49 -11.52
C THR A 250 5.52 -2.32 -10.88
N ASN A 251 5.18 -1.09 -10.51
CA ASN A 251 3.84 -0.75 -10.03
C ASN A 251 2.90 -0.38 -11.20
N ASP A 252 1.61 -0.24 -10.89
CA ASP A 252 0.52 0.09 -11.82
C ASP A 252 0.46 1.56 -12.30
N ARG A 253 1.59 2.28 -12.26
CA ARG A 253 1.62 3.74 -12.48
C ARG A 253 2.38 4.20 -13.73
N LEU A 254 2.76 3.27 -14.62
CA LEU A 254 3.44 3.64 -15.87
C LEU A 254 2.45 4.23 -16.89
N GLY A 255 1.32 3.56 -17.13
CA GLY A 255 0.25 3.96 -18.04
C GLY A 255 -0.82 2.86 -18.18
N ASP A 256 -1.99 3.19 -18.72
CA ASP A 256 -3.18 2.31 -18.73
C ASP A 256 -2.97 0.96 -19.44
N ASP A 257 -2.15 0.94 -20.50
CA ASP A 257 -1.77 -0.28 -21.23
C ASP A 257 -0.83 -1.21 -20.42
N TYR A 258 -0.28 -0.73 -19.31
CA TYR A 258 0.75 -1.40 -18.51
C TYR A 258 0.35 -1.44 -17.03
N PRO A 259 -0.42 -2.45 -16.60
CA PRO A 259 -0.99 -2.53 -15.25
C PRO A 259 0.04 -2.81 -14.13
N GLY A 260 1.32 -3.01 -14.49
CA GLY A 260 2.37 -3.36 -13.55
C GLY A 260 2.21 -4.77 -12.95
N ASP A 261 3.14 -5.12 -12.07
CA ASP A 261 3.13 -6.37 -11.31
C ASP A 261 2.29 -6.28 -10.04
N HIS A 262 2.09 -5.07 -9.51
CA HIS A 262 1.29 -4.85 -8.31
C HIS A 262 0.48 -3.55 -8.33
N LYS A 263 -0.67 -3.58 -7.66
CA LYS A 263 -1.51 -2.40 -7.41
C LYS A 263 -0.89 -1.48 -6.36
N THR A 264 -0.98 -0.17 -6.55
CA THR A 264 -0.52 0.82 -5.57
C THR A 264 -1.68 1.42 -4.78
N PHE A 265 -1.59 1.37 -3.46
CA PHE A 265 -2.38 2.19 -2.54
C PHE A 265 -1.49 3.25 -1.90
N GLU A 266 -1.98 4.48 -1.78
CA GLU A 266 -1.19 5.61 -1.31
C GLU A 266 -1.84 6.23 -0.06
N ARG A 267 -1.04 6.41 1.00
CA ARG A 267 -1.40 6.97 2.32
C ARG A 267 -2.40 6.15 3.13
N ASN A 268 -3.40 5.54 2.52
CA ASN A 268 -4.40 4.70 3.15
C ASN A 268 -4.49 3.34 2.44
N GLY A 269 -4.40 2.26 3.21
CA GLY A 269 -4.56 0.90 2.70
C GLY A 269 -6.02 0.57 2.35
N PRO A 270 -6.26 -0.53 1.64
CA PRO A 270 -7.61 -0.97 1.33
C PRO A 270 -8.31 -1.44 2.61
N ARG A 271 -9.63 -1.19 2.69
CA ARG A 271 -10.42 -1.57 3.85
C ARG A 271 -10.59 -3.09 3.97
N HIS A 272 -10.72 -3.76 2.84
CA HIS A 272 -10.78 -5.22 2.74
C HIS A 272 -9.65 -5.69 1.84
N GLN A 273 -9.38 -7.00 1.81
CA GLN A 273 -8.48 -7.56 0.82
C GLN A 273 -8.96 -7.16 -0.59
N PRO A 274 -8.13 -6.46 -1.39
CA PRO A 274 -8.52 -6.06 -2.74
C PRO A 274 -8.54 -7.27 -3.68
N GLU A 275 -9.20 -7.12 -4.83
CA GLU A 275 -9.18 -8.16 -5.89
C GLU A 275 -7.79 -8.36 -6.50
N ALA A 276 -6.95 -7.32 -6.46
CA ALA A 276 -5.58 -7.38 -6.94
C ALA A 276 -4.78 -8.45 -6.16
N LYS A 277 -4.19 -9.40 -6.90
CA LYS A 277 -3.37 -10.49 -6.32
C LYS A 277 -2.16 -9.96 -5.56
N TYR A 278 -1.47 -8.96 -6.12
CA TYR A 278 -0.34 -8.29 -5.51
C TYR A 278 -0.63 -6.80 -5.39
N TRP A 279 -0.37 -6.25 -4.21
CA TRP A 279 -0.62 -4.84 -3.94
C TRP A 279 0.23 -4.33 -2.78
N GLU A 280 0.54 -3.05 -2.82
CA GLU A 280 1.40 -2.38 -1.85
C GLU A 280 0.75 -1.09 -1.36
N LEU A 281 0.81 -0.85 -0.05
CA LEU A 281 0.53 0.45 0.54
C LEU A 281 1.85 1.21 0.73
N CYS A 282 2.02 2.34 0.05
CA CYS A 282 3.05 3.31 0.39
C CYS A 282 2.50 4.37 1.35
N GLN A 283 3.26 4.71 2.40
CA GLN A 283 2.81 5.69 3.41
C GLN A 283 3.97 6.46 4.05
N PRO A 284 3.89 7.80 4.21
CA PRO A 284 4.86 8.57 4.99
C PRO A 284 4.83 8.19 6.46
N VAL A 285 5.99 8.19 7.13
CA VAL A 285 6.07 8.04 8.59
C VAL A 285 5.40 9.22 9.32
N SER A 286 5.39 10.40 8.69
CA SER A 286 4.71 11.62 9.15
C SER A 286 3.62 12.08 8.17
N GLY A 287 3.33 13.38 8.06
CA GLY A 287 2.36 13.93 7.12
C GLY A 287 2.90 14.08 5.70
N SER A 288 4.16 14.46 5.56
CA SER A 288 4.84 14.77 4.30
C SER A 288 5.65 13.58 3.76
N TRP A 289 5.74 13.44 2.43
CA TRP A 289 6.67 12.49 1.80
C TRP A 289 8.11 13.00 1.87
N GLY A 290 8.37 14.20 1.34
CA GLY A 290 9.65 14.89 1.46
C GLY A 290 9.83 15.57 2.83
N TYR A 291 11.06 15.94 3.17
CA TYR A 291 11.37 16.57 4.45
C TYR A 291 10.69 17.94 4.58
N ARG A 292 9.92 18.12 5.65
CA ARG A 292 9.22 19.36 5.99
C ARG A 292 9.57 19.75 7.43
N SER A 293 10.09 20.96 7.63
CA SER A 293 10.67 21.35 8.93
C SER A 293 9.64 21.55 10.04
N ASP A 294 8.38 21.81 9.69
CA ASP A 294 7.24 21.98 10.59
C ASP A 294 6.29 20.77 10.60
N ASP A 295 6.68 19.63 10.01
CA ASP A 295 5.90 18.39 10.10
C ASP A 295 6.25 17.60 11.37
N ASP A 296 5.47 17.83 12.42
CA ASP A 296 5.53 17.05 13.65
C ASP A 296 4.43 15.97 13.73
N ASN A 297 3.72 15.72 12.63
CA ASN A 297 2.61 14.77 12.58
C ASN A 297 3.10 13.32 12.33
N PHE A 298 4.07 12.88 13.12
CA PHE A 298 4.60 11.53 13.05
C PHE A 298 3.60 10.51 13.62
N LYS A 299 3.27 9.50 12.81
CA LYS A 299 2.38 8.39 13.22
C LYS A 299 2.93 7.70 14.45
N SER A 300 2.07 7.32 15.39
CA SER A 300 2.51 6.64 16.61
C SER A 300 3.14 5.27 16.31
N ILE A 301 4.01 4.77 17.21
CA ILE A 301 4.56 3.41 17.11
C ILE A 301 3.45 2.35 16.98
N PRO A 302 2.38 2.37 17.83
CA PRO A 302 1.25 1.47 17.64
C PRO A 302 0.63 1.55 16.25
N THR A 303 0.39 2.75 15.73
CA THR A 303 -0.17 2.94 14.38
C THR A 303 0.68 2.30 13.30
N LEU A 304 2.01 2.45 13.36
CA LEU A 304 2.90 1.91 12.32
C LEU A 304 2.96 0.38 12.36
N ILE A 305 3.03 -0.22 13.55
CA ILE A 305 3.00 -1.68 13.72
C ILE A 305 1.63 -2.24 13.29
N HIS A 306 0.53 -1.59 13.71
CA HIS A 306 -0.82 -1.99 13.29
C HIS A 306 -1.02 -1.86 11.78
N ASN A 307 -0.45 -0.85 11.12
CA ASN A 307 -0.53 -0.70 9.67
C ASN A 307 0.20 -1.85 8.96
N LEU A 308 1.40 -2.24 9.42
CA LEU A 308 2.14 -3.38 8.88
C LEU A 308 1.35 -4.69 9.03
N ILE A 309 0.79 -4.94 10.22
CA ILE A 309 -0.03 -6.11 10.50
C ILE A 309 -1.30 -6.10 9.63
N ASP A 310 -1.98 -4.96 9.54
CA ASP A 310 -3.23 -4.81 8.78
C ASP A 310 -3.00 -5.10 7.30
N GLN A 311 -1.91 -4.57 6.71
CA GLN A 311 -1.59 -4.82 5.30
C GLN A 311 -1.24 -6.29 5.05
N SER A 312 -0.44 -6.88 5.94
CA SER A 312 -0.10 -8.31 5.88
C SER A 312 -1.35 -9.19 6.01
N SER A 313 -2.29 -8.83 6.89
CA SER A 313 -3.56 -9.54 7.10
C SER A 313 -4.49 -9.51 5.88
N LYS A 314 -4.24 -8.59 4.94
CA LYS A 314 -4.96 -8.44 3.67
C LYS A 314 -4.10 -8.91 2.48
N GLY A 315 -2.94 -9.53 2.75
CA GLY A 315 -2.05 -10.11 1.74
C GLY A 315 -1.19 -9.11 0.98
N GLY A 316 -1.09 -7.86 1.43
CA GLY A 316 -0.30 -6.81 0.79
C GLY A 316 1.04 -6.55 1.44
N ASN A 317 1.83 -5.69 0.78
CA ASN A 317 3.07 -5.16 1.31
C ASN A 317 2.89 -3.75 1.87
N TYR A 318 3.75 -3.38 2.82
CA TYR A 318 3.81 -2.04 3.40
C TYR A 318 5.15 -1.38 3.08
N LEU A 319 5.10 -0.24 2.40
CA LEU A 319 6.25 0.56 2.02
C LEU A 319 6.27 1.87 2.82
N LEU A 320 7.03 1.88 3.90
CA LEU A 320 7.05 2.99 4.86
C LEU A 320 8.12 4.02 4.46
N ASN A 321 7.68 5.26 4.23
CA ASN A 321 8.53 6.33 3.76
C ASN A 321 9.20 7.11 4.90
N VAL A 322 10.49 7.41 4.69
CA VAL A 322 11.29 8.36 5.48
C VAL A 322 11.75 9.54 4.62
N SER A 323 12.06 10.66 5.28
CA SER A 323 12.29 11.95 4.63
C SER A 323 13.59 12.58 5.11
N PRO A 324 14.72 12.39 4.40
CA PRO A 324 16.00 12.97 4.80
C PRO A 324 16.05 14.49 4.63
N THR A 325 16.76 15.13 5.56
CA THR A 325 17.13 16.55 5.52
C THR A 325 18.11 16.86 4.40
N ARG A 326 18.34 18.15 4.10
CA ARG A 326 19.40 18.56 3.15
C ARG A 326 20.82 18.17 3.60
N GLU A 327 21.02 17.95 4.91
CA GLU A 327 22.29 17.48 5.47
C GLU A 327 22.49 15.97 5.37
N GLY A 328 21.49 15.20 4.92
CA GLY A 328 21.59 13.75 4.74
C GLY A 328 21.29 12.93 6.00
N ILE A 329 20.53 13.48 6.94
CA ILE A 329 20.09 12.78 8.15
C ILE A 329 18.56 12.66 8.22
N LEU A 330 18.09 11.61 8.88
CA LEU A 330 16.70 11.45 9.29
C LEU A 330 16.45 12.15 10.62
N ARG A 331 15.23 12.68 10.80
CA ARG A 331 14.77 13.20 12.10
C ARG A 331 14.75 12.09 13.14
N THR A 332 15.10 12.42 14.40
CA THR A 332 15.15 11.47 15.51
C THR A 332 13.83 10.74 15.69
N GLU A 333 12.70 11.42 15.52
CA GLU A 333 11.36 10.86 15.63
C GLU A 333 11.10 9.72 14.63
N ALA A 334 11.64 9.83 13.41
CA ALA A 334 11.57 8.78 12.41
C ALA A 334 12.46 7.60 12.82
N VAL A 335 13.71 7.87 13.21
CA VAL A 335 14.68 6.83 13.63
C VAL A 335 14.15 6.02 14.82
N GLU A 336 13.59 6.68 15.83
CA GLU A 336 13.00 6.03 17.01
C GLU A 336 11.84 5.09 16.63
N ARG A 337 10.98 5.52 15.71
CA ARG A 337 9.85 4.70 15.23
C ARG A 337 10.33 3.48 14.45
N MET A 338 11.30 3.67 13.55
CA MET A 338 11.89 2.58 12.78
C MET A 338 12.54 1.54 13.70
N LYS A 339 13.29 1.99 14.71
CA LYS A 339 13.88 1.10 15.72
C LYS A 339 12.82 0.39 16.56
N ALA A 340 11.75 1.07 16.95
CA ALA A 340 10.66 0.47 17.72
C ALA A 340 9.88 -0.60 16.92
N ILE A 341 9.65 -0.37 15.62
CA ILE A 341 9.10 -1.40 14.72
C ILE A 341 10.06 -2.59 14.67
N GLY A 342 11.36 -2.33 14.55
CA GLY A 342 12.42 -3.35 14.59
C GLY A 342 12.35 -4.24 15.83
N VAL A 343 12.24 -3.64 17.02
CA VAL A 343 12.09 -4.39 18.30
C VAL A 343 10.88 -5.33 18.28
N TRP A 344 9.75 -4.89 17.70
CA TRP A 344 8.59 -5.75 17.56
C TRP A 344 8.80 -6.86 16.51
N MET A 345 9.42 -6.53 15.37
CA MET A 345 9.73 -7.47 14.29
C MET A 345 10.74 -8.55 14.72
N ASP A 346 11.73 -8.23 15.55
CA ASP A 346 12.73 -9.18 16.06
C ASP A 346 12.10 -10.39 16.76
N THR A 347 10.90 -10.21 17.34
CA THR A 347 10.18 -11.28 18.07
C THR A 347 8.96 -11.81 17.34
N ASN A 348 8.33 -11.01 16.46
CA ASN A 348 7.04 -11.36 15.84
C ASN A 348 7.10 -11.51 14.30
N SER A 349 8.28 -11.37 13.68
CA SER A 349 8.42 -11.35 12.22
C SER A 349 7.88 -12.58 11.49
N GLU A 350 7.86 -13.76 12.12
CA GLU A 350 7.28 -14.98 11.55
C GLU A 350 5.80 -14.80 11.18
N ALA A 351 5.09 -13.93 11.93
CA ALA A 351 3.70 -13.59 11.72
C ALA A 351 3.47 -12.51 10.65
N ILE A 352 4.54 -12.03 10.01
CA ILE A 352 4.54 -11.04 8.93
C ILE A 352 5.12 -11.67 7.67
N TYR A 353 6.42 -12.01 7.66
CA TYR A 353 7.11 -12.48 6.46
C TYR A 353 6.49 -13.78 5.94
N GLY A 354 6.28 -13.84 4.62
CA GLY A 354 5.73 -15.03 3.97
C GLY A 354 4.29 -15.37 4.34
N THR A 355 3.59 -14.48 5.06
CA THR A 355 2.19 -14.73 5.40
C THR A 355 1.27 -14.45 4.22
N GLN A 356 0.13 -15.11 4.21
CA GLN A 356 -1.03 -14.90 3.37
C GLN A 356 -2.08 -14.08 4.12
N ALA A 357 -3.06 -13.57 3.36
CA ALA A 357 -4.21 -12.89 3.92
C ALA A 357 -4.99 -13.76 4.92
N SER A 358 -5.71 -13.10 5.83
CA SER A 358 -6.62 -13.74 6.77
C SER A 358 -7.61 -14.64 6.02
N PRO A 359 -7.85 -15.87 6.50
CA PRO A 359 -8.90 -16.71 5.93
C PRO A 359 -10.30 -16.21 6.30
N THR A 360 -10.44 -15.26 7.22
CA THR A 360 -11.74 -14.71 7.62
C THR A 360 -12.04 -13.43 6.86
N SER A 361 -13.25 -13.37 6.29
CA SER A 361 -13.80 -12.23 5.56
C SER A 361 -14.35 -11.12 6.47
N THR A 362 -14.32 -11.32 7.79
CA THR A 362 -14.63 -10.29 8.80
C THR A 362 -13.39 -10.07 9.65
N GLU A 363 -13.03 -8.80 9.82
CA GLU A 363 -11.94 -8.40 10.72
C GLU A 363 -12.38 -8.60 12.18
N PRO A 364 -11.53 -9.18 13.04
CA PRO A 364 -11.86 -9.31 14.46
C PRO A 364 -11.70 -7.97 15.20
N ASP A 365 -12.61 -7.68 16.13
CA ASP A 365 -12.56 -6.45 16.95
C ASP A 365 -11.33 -6.39 17.90
N TRP A 366 -10.73 -7.54 18.18
CA TRP A 366 -9.55 -7.66 19.06
C TRP A 366 -8.21 -7.48 18.34
N GLY A 367 -8.20 -7.44 16.99
CA GLY A 367 -6.97 -7.25 16.22
C GLY A 367 -7.03 -7.76 14.77
N ARG A 368 -6.05 -8.58 14.37
CA ARG A 368 -5.91 -9.10 12.98
C ARG A 368 -5.43 -10.53 12.94
N ILE A 369 -5.58 -11.16 11.78
CA ILE A 369 -5.12 -12.54 11.52
C ILE A 369 -4.26 -12.55 10.25
N THR A 370 -3.06 -13.09 10.33
CA THR A 370 -2.26 -13.50 9.16
C THR A 370 -2.17 -15.02 9.14
N MET A 371 -1.85 -15.63 7.99
CA MET A 371 -1.82 -17.08 7.84
C MET A 371 -0.58 -17.57 7.11
N LYS A 372 -0.13 -18.79 7.40
CA LYS A 372 0.71 -19.58 6.48
C LYS A 372 0.06 -20.92 6.20
N THR A 373 0.28 -21.43 4.99
CA THR A 373 -0.02 -22.83 4.65
C THR A 373 1.26 -23.64 4.78
N ILE A 374 1.23 -24.68 5.61
CA ILE A 374 2.35 -25.61 5.84
C ILE A 374 1.77 -27.02 5.78
N ASP A 375 2.29 -27.86 4.88
CA ASP A 375 1.86 -29.26 4.71
C ASP A 375 0.32 -29.43 4.61
N ASP A 376 -0.33 -28.63 3.76
CA ASP A 376 -1.80 -28.58 3.59
C ASP A 376 -2.60 -28.26 4.88
N LYS A 377 -1.94 -27.64 5.86
CA LYS A 377 -2.56 -27.12 7.09
C LYS A 377 -2.37 -25.63 7.20
N ALA A 378 -3.28 -24.99 7.94
CA ALA A 378 -3.18 -23.57 8.25
C ALA A 378 -2.54 -23.32 9.62
N LEU A 379 -1.53 -22.46 9.60
CA LEU A 379 -0.92 -21.83 10.76
C LEU A 379 -1.40 -20.38 10.81
N LEU A 380 -2.24 -20.04 11.78
CA LEU A 380 -2.77 -18.69 11.94
C LEU A 380 -2.00 -17.93 13.01
N TYR A 381 -1.68 -16.67 12.74
CA TYR A 381 -1.13 -15.74 13.70
C TYR A 381 -2.19 -14.72 14.06
N LEU A 382 -2.62 -14.76 15.32
CA LEU A 382 -3.61 -13.86 15.90
C LEU A 382 -2.85 -12.68 16.50
N HIS A 383 -2.90 -11.54 15.82
CA HIS A 383 -2.30 -10.28 16.28
C HIS A 383 -3.30 -9.59 17.20
N VAL A 384 -3.08 -9.70 18.50
CA VAL A 384 -4.00 -9.21 19.53
C VAL A 384 -3.58 -7.81 19.97
N TYR A 385 -4.39 -6.81 19.63
CA TYR A 385 -4.18 -5.41 20.03
C TYR A 385 -4.78 -5.13 21.40
N ASN A 386 -5.98 -5.69 21.63
CA ASN A 386 -6.74 -5.49 22.86
C ASN A 386 -6.68 -6.78 23.70
N TRP A 387 -5.61 -6.90 24.50
CA TRP A 387 -5.42 -8.07 25.36
C TRP A 387 -6.00 -7.83 26.75
N GLU A 388 -6.98 -8.65 27.14
CA GLU A 388 -7.53 -8.67 28.49
C GLU A 388 -7.47 -10.09 29.06
N ASP A 389 -6.97 -10.22 30.29
CA ASP A 389 -6.90 -11.52 30.97
C ASP A 389 -8.31 -12.09 31.14
N GLY A 390 -8.50 -13.33 30.71
CA GLY A 390 -9.81 -13.97 30.71
C GLY A 390 -10.74 -13.53 29.59
N ALA A 391 -10.36 -12.66 28.66
CA ALA A 391 -11.17 -12.42 27.46
C ALA A 391 -11.16 -13.65 26.54
N ALA A 392 -12.20 -13.78 25.72
CA ALA A 392 -12.29 -14.79 24.67
C ALA A 392 -12.14 -14.11 23.31
N LEU A 393 -11.25 -14.64 22.46
CA LEU A 393 -11.05 -14.18 21.09
C LEU A 393 -11.92 -15.02 20.16
N PRO A 394 -13.05 -14.49 19.66
CA PRO A 394 -13.84 -15.19 18.65
C PRO A 394 -13.11 -15.16 17.31
N ILE A 395 -13.02 -16.33 16.67
CA ILE A 395 -12.41 -16.54 15.36
C ILE A 395 -13.44 -17.27 14.49
N ARG A 396 -13.82 -16.66 13.38
CA ARG A 396 -14.91 -17.14 12.52
C ARG A 396 -14.49 -18.29 11.60
N LEU A 397 -14.01 -19.39 12.19
CA LEU A 397 -13.56 -20.60 11.50
C LEU A 397 -14.22 -21.83 12.11
N LYS A 398 -14.72 -22.74 11.25
CA LYS A 398 -15.30 -24.04 11.64
C LYS A 398 -14.26 -25.14 11.42
N ASN A 399 -13.23 -25.12 12.25
CA ASN A 399 -12.07 -26.01 12.17
C ASN A 399 -11.79 -26.70 13.49
N ASN A 400 -11.04 -27.79 13.41
CA ASN A 400 -10.42 -28.44 14.55
C ASN A 400 -9.07 -27.79 14.84
N VAL A 401 -8.89 -27.37 16.08
CA VAL A 401 -7.62 -26.85 16.57
C VAL A 401 -6.66 -28.01 16.87
N GLU A 402 -5.44 -27.91 16.36
CA GLU A 402 -4.33 -28.80 16.69
C GLU A 402 -3.62 -28.32 17.95
N SER A 403 -3.25 -27.03 18.00
CA SER A 403 -2.63 -26.39 19.16
C SER A 403 -2.81 -24.88 19.12
N CYS A 404 -2.78 -24.23 20.28
CA CYS A 404 -2.81 -22.78 20.39
C CYS A 404 -1.83 -22.31 21.47
N TYR A 405 -0.88 -21.45 21.12
CA TYR A 405 0.22 -21.04 22.00
C TYR A 405 0.74 -19.65 21.66
N LEU A 406 1.51 -19.04 22.56
CA LEU A 406 2.09 -17.72 22.34
C LEU A 406 3.31 -17.83 21.40
N LEU A 407 3.40 -16.98 20.37
CA LEU A 407 4.50 -17.04 19.40
C LEU A 407 5.89 -16.97 20.07
N THR A 408 6.03 -16.12 21.09
CA THR A 408 7.30 -15.90 21.79
C THR A 408 7.59 -16.90 22.91
N ASP A 409 6.64 -17.79 23.23
CA ASP A 409 6.79 -18.84 24.24
C ASP A 409 5.78 -19.97 23.98
N GLU A 410 6.22 -21.00 23.25
CA GLU A 410 5.34 -22.13 22.89
C GLU A 410 4.83 -22.91 24.11
N SER A 411 5.48 -22.79 25.28
CA SER A 411 5.01 -23.43 26.52
C SER A 411 3.76 -22.75 27.09
N ARG A 412 3.52 -21.48 26.73
CA ARG A 412 2.32 -20.74 27.09
C ARG A 412 1.18 -21.05 26.13
N THR A 413 0.46 -22.12 26.44
CA THR A 413 -0.70 -22.58 25.66
C THR A 413 -2.00 -21.91 26.06
N PHE A 414 -2.93 -21.76 25.11
CA PHE A 414 -4.26 -21.21 25.35
C PHE A 414 -5.34 -22.27 25.15
N LYS A 415 -6.38 -22.24 25.99
CA LYS A 415 -7.54 -23.12 25.82
C LYS A 415 -8.35 -22.66 24.62
N THR A 416 -8.73 -23.62 23.78
CA THR A 416 -9.59 -23.38 22.62
C THR A 416 -10.86 -24.19 22.70
N GLU A 417 -11.97 -23.59 22.26
CA GLU A 417 -13.27 -24.26 22.16
C GLU A 417 -13.85 -24.01 20.75
N THR A 418 -14.25 -25.08 20.07
CA THR A 418 -14.91 -24.97 18.76
C THR A 418 -16.43 -24.96 18.99
N LEU A 419 -17.06 -23.86 18.62
CA LEU A 419 -18.50 -23.61 18.76
C LEU A 419 -19.15 -23.46 17.38
N ASP A 420 -20.49 -23.43 17.32
CA ASP A 420 -21.22 -23.25 16.07
C ASP A 420 -20.90 -21.92 15.37
N HIS A 421 -20.57 -20.88 16.14
CA HIS A 421 -20.19 -19.56 15.64
C HIS A 421 -18.67 -19.35 15.50
N GLY A 422 -17.87 -20.41 15.64
CA GLY A 422 -16.43 -20.42 15.35
C GLY A 422 -15.58 -20.90 16.52
N ILE A 423 -14.27 -20.73 16.40
CA ILE A 423 -13.31 -21.04 17.46
C ILE A 423 -13.29 -19.90 18.47
N GLN A 424 -13.22 -20.21 19.76
CA GLN A 424 -12.88 -19.27 20.82
C GLN A 424 -11.51 -19.61 21.40
N VAL A 425 -10.62 -18.63 21.47
CA VAL A 425 -9.34 -18.74 22.19
C VAL A 425 -9.45 -17.96 23.50
N LYS A 426 -9.27 -18.63 24.64
CA LYS A 426 -9.34 -18.00 25.97
C LYS A 426 -7.97 -17.41 26.34
N LEU A 427 -7.90 -16.09 26.43
CA LEU A 427 -6.72 -15.39 26.93
C LEU A 427 -6.49 -15.68 28.41
N THR A 428 -5.23 -15.83 28.77
CA THR A 428 -4.79 -15.97 30.17
C THR A 428 -3.50 -15.19 30.38
N GLY A 429 -3.34 -14.56 31.55
CA GLY A 429 -2.17 -13.79 31.93
C GLY A 429 -2.01 -12.44 31.20
N LYS A 430 -0.85 -11.81 31.38
CA LYS A 430 -0.54 -10.47 30.82
C LYS A 430 -0.11 -10.55 29.35
N ALA A 431 -0.43 -9.50 28.59
CA ALA A 431 0.08 -9.30 27.24
C ALA A 431 1.62 -9.26 27.25
N PRO A 432 2.31 -10.08 26.44
CA PRO A 432 3.76 -9.97 26.25
C PRO A 432 4.21 -8.65 25.62
N ASP A 433 3.38 -8.11 24.73
CA ASP A 433 3.61 -6.86 24.02
C ASP A 433 2.35 -5.98 24.09
N SER A 434 2.53 -4.71 24.43
CA SER A 434 1.43 -3.76 24.62
C SER A 434 0.89 -3.15 23.33
N VAL A 435 1.59 -3.31 22.21
CA VAL A 435 1.17 -2.86 20.88
C VAL A 435 0.40 -3.96 20.16
N ALA A 436 1.01 -5.14 20.04
CA ALA A 436 0.40 -6.30 19.42
C ALA A 436 1.08 -7.58 19.90
N SER A 437 0.36 -8.40 20.66
CA SER A 437 0.81 -9.72 21.09
C SER A 437 0.37 -10.80 20.10
N VAL A 438 1.26 -11.72 19.73
CA VAL A 438 0.95 -12.73 18.71
C VAL A 438 0.72 -14.11 19.31
N ILE A 439 -0.45 -14.68 19.05
CA ILE A 439 -0.80 -16.07 19.37
C ILE A 439 -0.79 -16.89 18.09
N VAL A 440 -0.18 -18.07 18.14
CA VAL A 440 -0.21 -19.05 17.06
C VAL A 440 -1.39 -20.01 17.27
N LEU A 441 -2.21 -20.20 16.24
CA LEU A 441 -3.30 -21.16 16.20
C LEU A 441 -3.08 -22.12 15.02
N LYS A 442 -2.67 -23.35 15.34
CA LYS A 442 -2.50 -24.43 14.35
C LYS A 442 -3.84 -25.13 14.15
N LEU A 443 -4.29 -25.19 12.90
CA LEU A 443 -5.46 -25.96 12.51
C LEU A 443 -5.03 -27.34 12.01
N LYS A 444 -5.87 -28.36 12.22
CA LYS A 444 -5.61 -29.71 11.70
C LYS A 444 -5.80 -29.83 10.19
N GLU A 445 -6.50 -28.86 9.61
CA GLU A 445 -6.85 -28.81 8.20
C GLU A 445 -6.85 -27.37 7.68
N MET A 446 -7.02 -27.19 6.37
CA MET A 446 -7.17 -25.86 5.77
C MET A 446 -8.37 -25.10 6.35
N PRO A 447 -8.34 -23.75 6.38
CA PRO A 447 -9.37 -22.96 7.02
C PRO A 447 -10.73 -23.16 6.35
N ASN A 448 -11.74 -23.40 7.17
CA ASN A 448 -13.14 -23.47 6.80
C ASN A 448 -13.83 -22.25 7.39
N ALA A 449 -13.68 -21.11 6.71
CA ALA A 449 -14.22 -19.85 7.18
C ALA A 449 -15.74 -19.90 7.25
N LEU A 450 -16.27 -19.48 8.40
CA LEU A 450 -17.70 -19.31 8.52
C LEU A 450 -18.14 -18.25 7.51
N PRO A 451 -19.24 -18.48 6.79
CA PRO A 451 -19.75 -17.48 5.87
C PRO A 451 -19.93 -16.16 6.64
N VAL A 452 -19.59 -15.05 5.98
CA VAL A 452 -20.06 -13.74 6.44
C VAL A 452 -21.57 -13.89 6.53
N LYS A 453 -22.16 -13.55 7.68
CA LYS A 453 -23.62 -13.46 7.76
C LYS A 453 -24.01 -12.49 6.66
N ALA A 454 -24.66 -12.99 5.61
CA ALA A 454 -25.11 -12.16 4.50
C ALA A 454 -25.87 -10.98 5.09
N LEU A 455 -25.70 -9.78 4.52
CA LEU A 455 -26.73 -8.76 4.72
C LEU A 455 -28.03 -9.43 4.29
N ARG A 456 -28.96 -9.59 5.21
CA ARG A 456 -30.14 -10.41 4.99
C ARG A 456 -31.32 -9.70 5.60
N GLN A 457 -32.46 -9.88 4.97
CA GLN A 457 -33.74 -9.44 5.49
C GLN A 457 -33.94 -9.96 6.92
N GLU A 458 -34.28 -9.06 7.85
CA GLU A 458 -34.67 -9.41 9.21
C GLU A 458 -36.01 -10.16 9.21
N GLU A 459 -36.37 -10.79 10.33
CA GLU A 459 -37.70 -11.42 10.50
C GLU A 459 -38.87 -10.45 10.26
N SER A 460 -38.65 -9.16 10.56
CA SER A 460 -39.61 -8.08 10.29
C SER A 460 -39.83 -7.80 8.80
N GLY A 461 -39.00 -8.39 7.94
CA GLY A 461 -38.94 -8.12 6.51
C GLY A 461 -38.07 -6.91 6.14
N LEU A 462 -37.57 -6.13 7.11
CA LEU A 462 -36.65 -5.01 6.86
C LEU A 462 -35.27 -5.51 6.42
N ALA A 463 -34.67 -4.89 5.41
CA ALA A 463 -33.23 -5.03 5.16
C ALA A 463 -32.54 -3.68 5.36
N VAL A 464 -31.49 -3.66 6.19
CA VAL A 464 -30.65 -2.47 6.42
C VAL A 464 -29.27 -2.70 5.81
N LEU A 465 -28.92 -1.88 4.82
CA LEU A 465 -27.63 -1.90 4.14
C LEU A 465 -26.80 -0.73 4.69
N THR A 466 -25.95 -1.03 5.66
CA THR A 466 -25.15 -0.02 6.37
C THR A 466 -23.94 0.43 5.54
N ALA A 467 -23.52 1.69 5.68
CA ALA A 467 -22.31 2.21 5.03
C ALA A 467 -21.06 1.37 5.31
N TYR A 468 -20.92 0.82 6.53
CA TYR A 468 -19.76 -0.01 6.85
C TYR A 468 -19.65 -1.27 5.98
N ARG A 469 -20.74 -1.73 5.36
CA ARG A 469 -20.81 -2.92 4.50
C ARG A 469 -20.88 -2.58 3.02
N ALA A 470 -20.80 -1.30 2.68
CA ALA A 470 -20.85 -0.83 1.30
C ALA A 470 -19.55 -1.20 0.58
N GLN A 471 -19.68 -1.66 -0.65
CA GLN A 471 -18.61 -1.78 -1.63
C GLN A 471 -18.67 -0.58 -2.56
N TYR A 472 -17.56 -0.26 -3.22
CA TYR A 472 -17.46 0.87 -4.13
C TYR A 472 -16.56 0.58 -5.31
N GLU A 473 -17.00 0.96 -6.51
CA GLU A 473 -16.19 0.98 -7.73
C GLU A 473 -15.86 2.44 -8.05
N ASN A 474 -14.64 2.87 -7.74
CA ASN A 474 -14.16 4.22 -8.04
C ASN A 474 -13.43 4.21 -9.39
N LEU A 475 -14.19 4.34 -10.48
CA LEU A 475 -13.65 4.27 -11.84
C LEU A 475 -12.65 5.40 -12.14
N GLN A 476 -12.85 6.59 -11.55
CA GLN A 476 -11.95 7.73 -11.68
C GLN A 476 -11.86 8.54 -10.38
N GLY A 477 -10.63 8.90 -9.98
CA GLY A 477 -10.36 9.78 -8.84
C GLY A 477 -10.54 9.14 -7.46
N PRO A 478 -10.46 9.94 -6.37
CA PRO A 478 -10.56 9.45 -4.99
C PRO A 478 -11.93 8.82 -4.66
N GLY A 479 -13.01 9.27 -5.32
CA GLY A 479 -14.31 8.59 -5.35
C GLY A 479 -14.96 8.38 -3.97
N ALA A 480 -15.84 7.39 -3.86
CA ALA A 480 -16.51 7.08 -2.60
C ALA A 480 -15.54 6.41 -1.60
N LEU A 481 -15.58 6.84 -0.33
CA LEU A 481 -14.72 6.31 0.74
C LEU A 481 -15.49 6.15 2.05
N TYR A 482 -15.35 5.01 2.74
CA TYR A 482 -15.92 4.88 4.08
C TYR A 482 -15.11 5.66 5.12
N LYS A 483 -15.79 6.48 5.90
CA LYS A 483 -15.23 7.23 7.02
C LYS A 483 -15.75 6.66 8.34
N GLU A 484 -14.88 5.97 9.06
CA GLU A 484 -15.20 5.30 10.32
C GLU A 484 -15.67 6.26 11.42
N GLU A 485 -15.02 7.43 11.56
CA GLU A 485 -15.37 8.46 12.56
C GLU A 485 -16.86 8.85 12.48
N TRP A 486 -17.45 8.85 11.28
CA TRP A 486 -18.85 9.25 11.05
C TRP A 486 -19.74 8.06 10.71
N ASP A 487 -19.14 6.87 10.58
CA ASP A 487 -19.73 5.64 10.07
C ASP A 487 -20.60 5.91 8.83
N CYS A 488 -20.00 6.49 7.80
CA CYS A 488 -20.67 6.81 6.54
C CYS A 488 -19.71 6.67 5.36
N VAL A 489 -20.24 6.40 4.17
CA VAL A 489 -19.53 6.66 2.91
C VAL A 489 -19.50 8.18 2.72
N SER A 490 -18.32 8.75 2.55
CA SER A 490 -18.02 10.18 2.42
C SER A 490 -17.09 10.38 1.23
N HIS A 491 -16.69 11.64 0.98
CA HIS A 491 -15.78 12.04 -0.10
C HIS A 491 -16.26 11.59 -1.49
N TRP A 492 -17.54 11.22 -1.62
CA TRP A 492 -18.14 10.73 -2.83
C TRP A 492 -18.40 11.89 -3.80
N ASP A 493 -17.32 12.43 -4.34
CA ASP A 493 -17.26 13.58 -5.21
C ASP A 493 -17.23 13.20 -6.70
N SER A 494 -16.68 12.03 -7.02
CA SER A 494 -16.66 11.48 -8.38
C SER A 494 -18.04 11.05 -8.84
N GLU A 495 -18.48 11.58 -9.98
CA GLU A 495 -19.71 11.17 -10.66
C GLU A 495 -19.62 9.78 -11.32
N THR A 496 -18.43 9.17 -11.31
CA THR A 496 -18.19 7.81 -11.84
C THR A 496 -18.06 6.76 -10.75
N ALA A 497 -18.11 7.17 -9.47
CA ALA A 497 -18.00 6.27 -8.34
C ALA A 497 -19.35 5.60 -8.03
N ARG A 498 -19.41 4.27 -8.14
CA ARG A 498 -20.58 3.45 -7.81
C ARG A 498 -20.47 2.96 -6.37
N VAL A 499 -21.56 2.97 -5.61
CA VAL A 499 -21.64 2.37 -4.27
C VAL A 499 -22.71 1.28 -4.25
N TYR A 500 -22.38 0.08 -3.78
CA TYR A 500 -23.27 -1.07 -3.84
C TYR A 500 -23.15 -2.03 -2.66
N TRP A 501 -24.16 -2.88 -2.52
CA TRP A 501 -24.22 -3.96 -1.53
C TRP A 501 -24.80 -5.21 -2.16
N SER A 502 -24.23 -6.37 -1.83
CA SER A 502 -24.86 -7.66 -2.04
C SER A 502 -25.59 -8.11 -0.76
N PHE A 503 -26.84 -8.54 -0.90
CA PHE A 503 -27.68 -8.94 0.24
C PHE A 503 -28.70 -10.02 -0.17
N GLU A 504 -29.32 -10.67 0.81
CA GLU A 504 -30.29 -11.74 0.63
C GLU A 504 -31.69 -11.30 1.04
N ILE A 505 -32.67 -11.61 0.18
CA ILE A 505 -34.10 -11.44 0.44
C ILE A 505 -34.74 -12.81 0.57
N ASP A 506 -35.38 -13.04 1.71
CA ASP A 506 -36.07 -14.29 2.02
C ASP A 506 -37.55 -14.26 1.66
N ASN A 507 -38.17 -13.10 1.91
CA ASN A 507 -39.58 -12.84 1.69
C ASN A 507 -39.71 -11.76 0.61
N PRO A 508 -39.95 -12.17 -0.65
CA PRO A 508 -40.19 -11.27 -1.76
C PRO A 508 -41.30 -10.28 -1.45
N SER A 509 -41.09 -9.02 -1.79
CA SER A 509 -42.05 -7.95 -1.53
C SER A 509 -41.79 -6.75 -2.44
N THR A 510 -42.71 -5.80 -2.41
CA THR A 510 -42.41 -4.42 -2.80
C THR A 510 -41.81 -3.73 -1.58
N PHE A 511 -40.65 -3.11 -1.75
CA PHE A 511 -39.94 -2.38 -0.70
C PHE A 511 -40.03 -0.89 -0.94
N ASN A 512 -40.39 -0.12 0.09
CA ASN A 512 -40.06 1.29 0.17
C ASN A 512 -38.57 1.42 0.49
N VAL A 513 -37.82 2.09 -0.37
CA VAL A 513 -36.37 2.26 -0.22
C VAL A 513 -36.10 3.65 0.34
N GLU A 514 -35.48 3.72 1.51
CA GLU A 514 -35.10 4.96 2.18
C GLU A 514 -33.58 5.10 2.19
N LEU A 515 -33.08 6.28 1.83
CA LEU A 515 -31.68 6.68 1.91
C LEU A 515 -31.43 7.50 3.17
N GLY A 516 -30.52 7.05 4.04
CA GLY A 516 -29.92 7.87 5.09
C GLY A 516 -28.70 8.61 4.57
N TYR A 517 -28.72 9.94 4.52
CA TYR A 517 -27.64 10.74 3.94
C TYR A 517 -27.56 12.17 4.49
N SER A 518 -26.44 12.85 4.22
CA SER A 518 -26.30 14.30 4.36
C SER A 518 -25.64 14.88 3.11
N GLY A 519 -26.08 16.04 2.64
CA GLY A 519 -25.52 16.79 1.53
C GLY A 519 -25.94 18.27 1.60
N SER A 520 -25.07 19.17 1.13
CA SER A 520 -25.31 20.63 1.13
C SER A 520 -26.22 21.09 0.00
N GLU A 521 -26.29 20.32 -1.08
CA GLU A 521 -27.04 20.65 -2.30
C GLU A 521 -27.91 19.46 -2.73
N SER A 522 -28.92 19.72 -3.55
CA SER A 522 -29.72 18.65 -4.16
C SER A 522 -28.92 17.91 -5.23
N THR A 523 -29.08 16.61 -5.33
CA THR A 523 -28.34 15.74 -6.27
C THR A 523 -29.30 14.77 -6.95
N GLU A 524 -28.89 14.18 -8.07
CA GLU A 524 -29.63 13.09 -8.72
C GLU A 524 -28.79 11.80 -8.71
N ILE A 525 -29.42 10.70 -8.30
CA ILE A 525 -28.76 9.40 -8.15
C ILE A 525 -29.59 8.31 -8.85
N THR A 526 -28.92 7.46 -9.62
CA THR A 526 -29.51 6.24 -10.17
C THR A 526 -29.50 5.17 -9.09
N VAL A 527 -30.69 4.67 -8.76
CA VAL A 527 -30.92 3.60 -7.78
C VAL A 527 -31.30 2.36 -8.54
N ALA A 528 -30.58 1.26 -8.32
CA ALA A 528 -30.85 -0.02 -8.98
C ALA A 528 -31.02 -1.16 -7.97
N LEU A 529 -32.06 -1.98 -8.18
CA LEU A 529 -32.34 -3.20 -7.44
C LEU A 529 -33.13 -4.17 -8.33
N ALA A 530 -32.75 -5.46 -8.30
CA ALA A 530 -33.47 -6.55 -8.98
C ALA A 530 -33.71 -6.29 -10.48
N GLY A 531 -32.71 -5.76 -11.19
CA GLY A 531 -32.80 -5.45 -12.62
C GLY A 531 -33.64 -4.21 -12.97
N THR A 532 -34.22 -3.54 -11.97
CA THR A 532 -34.92 -2.26 -12.13
C THR A 532 -34.00 -1.12 -11.72
N SER A 533 -33.90 -0.08 -12.54
CA SER A 533 -33.15 1.14 -12.22
C SER A 533 -34.00 2.39 -12.46
N LYS A 534 -33.87 3.39 -11.61
CA LYS A 534 -34.48 4.72 -11.82
C LYS A 534 -33.62 5.82 -11.21
N ASN A 535 -33.70 7.01 -11.81
CA ASN A 535 -33.08 8.19 -11.23
C ASN A 535 -34.01 8.82 -10.19
N VAL A 536 -33.43 9.24 -9.07
CA VAL A 536 -34.15 9.91 -7.99
C VAL A 536 -33.44 11.22 -7.67
N ASN A 537 -34.20 12.31 -7.61
CA ASN A 537 -33.71 13.56 -7.07
C ASN A 537 -33.76 13.52 -5.54
N VAL A 538 -32.64 13.84 -4.91
CA VAL A 538 -32.46 13.83 -3.47
C VAL A 538 -32.13 15.27 -3.05
N ALA A 539 -32.94 15.82 -2.14
CA ALA A 539 -32.85 17.22 -1.74
C ALA A 539 -31.59 17.53 -0.90
N ALA A 540 -31.27 18.81 -0.72
CA ALA A 540 -30.26 19.22 0.25
C ALA A 540 -30.72 18.93 1.69
N THR A 541 -29.79 18.51 2.55
CA THR A 541 -30.07 18.29 3.99
C THR A 541 -29.59 19.44 4.88
N GLY A 542 -28.75 20.33 4.34
CA GLY A 542 -28.08 21.43 5.04
C GLY A 542 -26.56 21.27 5.00
N SER A 543 -25.84 22.24 5.55
CA SER A 543 -24.37 22.30 5.48
C SER A 543 -23.64 21.45 6.52
N ASN A 544 -24.34 20.82 7.47
CA ASN A 544 -23.70 20.01 8.50
C ASN A 544 -23.54 18.55 8.02
N PRO A 545 -22.30 18.08 7.74
CA PRO A 545 -22.05 16.75 7.20
C PRO A 545 -22.31 15.61 8.18
N LYS A 546 -22.55 15.91 9.47
CA LYS A 546 -22.85 14.91 10.51
C LYS A 546 -24.35 14.76 10.77
N ARG A 547 -25.20 15.59 10.16
CA ARG A 547 -26.65 15.58 10.38
C ARG A 547 -27.36 14.83 9.26
N PHE A 548 -27.41 13.52 9.39
CA PHE A 548 -28.10 12.66 8.42
C PHE A 548 -29.62 12.87 8.46
N LYS A 549 -30.23 12.93 7.27
CA LYS A 549 -31.67 12.93 7.03
C LYS A 549 -32.04 11.76 6.13
N LYS A 550 -33.34 11.56 5.96
CA LYS A 550 -33.91 10.50 5.14
C LYS A 550 -34.41 11.07 3.81
N ALA A 551 -34.20 10.35 2.72
CA ALA A 551 -34.85 10.59 1.44
C ALA A 551 -35.55 9.31 0.96
N ASP A 552 -36.73 9.47 0.39
CA ASP A 552 -37.45 8.38 -0.25
C ASP A 552 -36.88 8.14 -1.66
N LEU A 553 -36.33 6.96 -1.88
CA LEU A 553 -35.87 6.50 -3.19
C LEU A 553 -36.99 5.79 -3.96
N GLY A 554 -38.19 5.74 -3.40
CA GLY A 554 -39.40 5.14 -3.93
C GLY A 554 -39.42 3.62 -3.79
N GLN A 555 -40.36 3.01 -4.50
CA GLN A 555 -40.60 1.57 -4.41
C GLN A 555 -39.83 0.75 -5.44
N PHE A 556 -39.44 -0.46 -5.03
CA PHE A 556 -38.84 -1.49 -5.87
C PHE A 556 -39.44 -2.85 -5.52
N THR A 557 -39.78 -3.64 -6.54
CA THR A 557 -40.37 -4.97 -6.35
C THR A 557 -39.32 -6.04 -6.56
N VAL A 558 -39.31 -7.00 -5.64
CA VAL A 558 -38.52 -8.22 -5.75
C VAL A 558 -39.48 -9.40 -5.71
N ASP A 559 -39.49 -10.19 -6.79
CA ASP A 559 -40.51 -11.23 -7.01
C ASP A 559 -40.11 -12.63 -6.51
N LYS A 560 -38.82 -12.84 -6.21
CA LYS A 560 -38.28 -14.16 -5.83
C LYS A 560 -37.31 -14.04 -4.65
N PRO A 561 -37.20 -15.07 -3.80
CA PRO A 561 -36.16 -15.10 -2.80
C PRO A 561 -34.82 -15.31 -3.49
N GLY A 562 -33.75 -14.76 -2.91
CA GLY A 562 -32.42 -14.91 -3.48
C GLY A 562 -31.43 -13.83 -3.08
N LYS A 563 -30.26 -13.90 -3.72
CA LYS A 563 -29.21 -12.88 -3.62
C LYS A 563 -29.49 -11.76 -4.60
N TYR A 564 -29.42 -10.54 -4.11
CA TYR A 564 -29.66 -9.32 -4.86
C TYR A 564 -28.51 -8.34 -4.62
N GLU A 565 -28.35 -7.44 -5.59
CA GLU A 565 -27.50 -6.27 -5.45
C GLU A 565 -28.37 -5.02 -5.40
N PHE A 566 -28.07 -4.14 -4.45
CA PHE A 566 -28.56 -2.78 -4.43
C PHE A 566 -27.41 -1.86 -4.77
N SER A 567 -27.58 -0.98 -5.76
CA SER A 567 -26.53 -0.03 -6.13
C SER A 567 -27.03 1.38 -6.34
N LEU A 568 -26.14 2.31 -6.06
CA LEU A 568 -26.29 3.73 -6.24
C LEU A 568 -25.19 4.22 -7.17
N MET A 569 -25.58 4.94 -8.21
CA MET A 569 -24.67 5.55 -9.18
C MET A 569 -25.02 7.04 -9.32
N PRO A 570 -24.05 7.97 -9.19
CA PRO A 570 -24.27 9.36 -9.53
C PRO A 570 -24.80 9.55 -10.95
N VAL A 571 -25.68 10.53 -11.14
CA VAL A 571 -26.10 10.95 -12.49
C VAL A 571 -25.15 12.03 -12.99
N ALA A 572 -24.44 11.75 -14.09
CA ALA A 572 -23.46 12.66 -14.67
C ALA A 572 -24.04 14.07 -14.93
N GLY A 573 -23.29 15.10 -14.55
CA GLY A 573 -23.69 16.51 -14.67
C GLY A 573 -24.81 16.96 -13.71
N LYS A 574 -25.31 16.07 -12.84
CA LYS A 574 -26.32 16.37 -11.81
C LYS A 574 -25.91 15.89 -10.41
N TRP A 575 -24.68 15.42 -10.28
CA TRP A 575 -24.14 14.91 -9.04
C TRP A 575 -23.63 16.05 -8.16
N ASN A 576 -24.19 16.14 -6.96
CA ASN A 576 -23.59 16.86 -5.84
C ASN A 576 -23.30 15.86 -4.72
N ALA A 577 -22.09 15.94 -4.17
CA ALA A 577 -21.58 14.96 -3.22
C ALA A 577 -22.44 14.83 -1.96
N ILE A 578 -22.62 13.60 -1.49
CA ILE A 578 -23.32 13.28 -0.24
C ILE A 578 -22.44 12.43 0.67
N ASN A 579 -22.69 12.51 1.98
CA ASN A 579 -22.31 11.44 2.91
C ASN A 579 -23.49 10.47 3.03
N LEU A 580 -23.27 9.20 2.76
CA LEU A 580 -24.24 8.12 2.77
C LEU A 580 -24.07 7.28 4.06
N LYS A 581 -25.13 7.13 4.84
CA LYS A 581 -25.14 6.42 6.12
C LYS A 581 -25.65 4.99 5.99
N ASP A 582 -26.81 4.83 5.37
CA ASP A 582 -27.46 3.53 5.19
C ASP A 582 -28.52 3.58 4.09
N ILE A 583 -28.95 2.39 3.65
CA ILE A 583 -30.15 2.17 2.86
C ILE A 583 -31.08 1.24 3.64
N LYS A 584 -32.36 1.57 3.67
CA LYS A 584 -33.39 0.73 4.32
C LYS A 584 -34.41 0.32 3.29
N LEU A 585 -34.57 -1.00 3.12
CA LEU A 585 -35.59 -1.60 2.29
C LEU A 585 -36.70 -2.09 3.22
N GLN A 586 -37.74 -1.27 3.39
CA GLN A 586 -38.87 -1.60 4.23
C GLN A 586 -39.99 -2.21 3.38
N PRO A 587 -40.44 -3.45 3.63
CA PRO A 587 -41.55 -4.03 2.89
C PRO A 587 -42.80 -3.17 3.06
N VAL A 588 -43.47 -2.91 1.94
CA VAL A 588 -44.79 -2.27 1.92
C VAL A 588 -45.76 -3.26 2.57
N LYS A 589 -46.38 -2.85 3.68
CA LYS A 589 -47.45 -3.65 4.29
C LYS A 589 -48.57 -3.78 3.26
N LYS A 590 -48.91 -5.02 2.91
CA LYS A 590 -50.10 -5.32 2.10
C LYS A 590 -51.37 -4.99 2.87
#